data_AF-A0A942BX90-F1
#
_entry.id   AF-A0A942BX90-F1
#
_cell.length_a   1.000
_cell.length_b   1.000
_cell.length_c   1.000
_cell.angle_alpha   90.00
_cell.angle_beta   90.00
_cell.angle_gamma   90.00
#
_symmetry.space_group_name_H-M   'P 1'
#
loop_
_entity.id
_entity.type
_entity.pdbx_description
1 polymer ?
#
loop_
_entity_poly.entity_id
_entity_poly.type
_entity_poly.pdbx_seq_one_letter_code
_entity_poly.pdbx_strand_id
1 'polypeptide(L)'
;MSRDGAAAVIMVETTEMRANWAEVAGRKATLGRFGTLLAVSTKGAEELAKFAEGSTVTLKGTFEAAAPTYTWNAIGKITGSDATLGSQVILISSHLDHLGVRDNAPGDDKIFNGADDDASGTVAVLEVARALAAGKKPKRTVYFVCFGSEEAGGFGAGHFVKNLPFPQDKFVANLEFEMIGRPDAKVKPDELWLTGYERSNLGPELAKRGAKLVQDPHPEEQFFRRSDNYTLARQGIIAHTVSSFGLHKDYHKASDEIKTIDFSHMTHAINSMIEPIRWLVNSDFVPQWNEGMKP
;
A
#
# COMPACT_ATOMS: atom_id res chain seq x y z
N MET A 1 -0.18 -23.97 17.84
CA MET A 1 0.77 -23.04 18.48
C MET A 1 2.00 -22.96 17.61
N SER A 2 2.28 -21.80 17.01
CA SER A 2 3.58 -21.56 16.38
C SER A 2 4.64 -21.39 17.47
N ARG A 3 5.78 -22.06 17.34
CA ARG A 3 6.97 -21.79 18.15
C ARG A 3 7.91 -20.89 17.36
N ASP A 4 8.71 -20.07 18.04
CA ASP A 4 9.75 -19.27 17.40
C ASP A 4 10.69 -20.18 16.58
N GLY A 5 10.92 -19.81 15.32
CA GLY A 5 11.76 -20.56 14.37
C GLY A 5 11.02 -21.63 13.54
N ALA A 6 9.70 -21.75 13.63
CA ALA A 6 8.94 -22.68 12.79
C ALA A 6 8.96 -22.26 11.30
N ALA A 7 9.41 -23.15 10.42
CA ALA A 7 9.41 -22.94 8.96
C ALA A 7 8.01 -23.09 8.33
N ALA A 8 7.08 -23.76 9.01
CA ALA A 8 5.69 -23.92 8.62
C ALA A 8 4.81 -24.13 9.87
N VAL A 9 3.54 -23.70 9.79
CA VAL A 9 2.55 -23.91 10.85
C VAL A 9 1.42 -24.76 10.29
N ILE A 10 1.14 -25.90 10.92
CA ILE A 10 -0.03 -26.73 10.62
C ILE A 10 -1.12 -26.34 11.61
N MET A 11 -2.26 -25.92 11.10
CA MET A 11 -3.42 -25.53 11.91
C MET A 11 -4.58 -26.48 11.65
N VAL A 12 -5.30 -26.82 12.72
CA VAL A 12 -6.58 -27.52 12.60
C VAL A 12 -7.60 -26.52 12.06
N GLU A 13 -8.34 -26.96 11.03
CA GLU A 13 -9.38 -26.16 10.40
C GLU A 13 -10.41 -25.68 11.45
N THR A 14 -10.66 -24.37 11.48
CA THR A 14 -11.75 -23.78 12.27
C THR A 14 -12.96 -23.51 11.39
N THR A 15 -14.15 -23.36 11.98
CA THR A 15 -15.37 -22.97 11.26
C THR A 15 -15.18 -21.66 10.50
N GLU A 16 -14.42 -20.72 11.06
CA GLU A 16 -14.10 -19.43 10.44
C GLU A 16 -13.16 -19.59 9.23
N MET A 17 -12.12 -20.42 9.33
CA MET A 17 -11.26 -20.75 8.18
C MET A 17 -12.05 -21.42 7.06
N ARG A 18 -12.96 -22.34 7.41
CA ARG A 18 -13.82 -23.05 6.46
C ARG A 18 -14.84 -22.11 5.80
N ALA A 19 -15.35 -21.11 6.51
CA ALA A 19 -16.23 -20.10 5.92
C ALA A 19 -15.52 -19.28 4.83
N ASN A 20 -14.20 -19.07 4.97
CA ASN A 20 -13.38 -18.33 4.02
C ASN A 20 -12.64 -19.23 3.00
N TRP A 21 -12.91 -20.54 2.98
CA TRP A 21 -12.11 -21.48 2.19
C TRP A 21 -12.21 -21.26 0.68
N ALA A 22 -13.37 -20.85 0.17
CA ALA A 22 -13.53 -20.51 -1.24
C ALA A 22 -12.59 -19.35 -1.65
N GLU A 23 -12.44 -18.35 -0.76
CA GLU A 23 -11.55 -17.22 -0.98
C GLU A 23 -10.07 -17.61 -0.86
N VAL A 24 -9.72 -18.40 0.17
CA VAL A 24 -8.33 -18.84 0.42
C VAL A 24 -7.86 -19.85 -0.65
N ALA A 25 -8.72 -20.79 -1.06
CA ALA A 25 -8.43 -21.77 -2.10
C ALA A 25 -8.36 -21.16 -3.51
N GLY A 26 -8.92 -19.95 -3.71
CA GLY A 26 -8.73 -19.17 -4.94
C GLY A 26 -7.32 -18.58 -5.09
N ARG A 27 -6.50 -18.57 -4.03
CA ARG A 27 -5.14 -18.04 -4.09
C ARG A 27 -4.21 -19.13 -4.64
N LYS A 28 -3.43 -18.81 -5.69
CA LYS A 28 -2.34 -19.70 -6.12
C LYS A 28 -1.30 -19.78 -5.01
N ALA A 29 -0.98 -20.99 -4.56
CA ALA A 29 0.04 -21.20 -3.54
C ALA A 29 1.41 -20.75 -4.09
N THR A 30 1.98 -19.69 -3.53
CA THR A 30 3.34 -19.22 -3.83
C THR A 30 4.28 -19.64 -2.71
N LEU A 31 5.27 -20.47 -3.03
CA LEU A 31 6.33 -20.83 -2.09
C LEU A 31 7.26 -19.63 -1.85
N GLY A 32 7.50 -19.25 -0.59
CA GLY A 32 8.70 -18.49 -0.19
C GLY A 32 8.56 -17.00 0.18
N ARG A 33 7.36 -16.40 0.21
CA ARG A 33 7.22 -14.96 0.56
C ARG A 33 6.33 -14.68 1.78
N PHE A 34 5.12 -15.22 1.77
CA PHE A 34 4.24 -15.32 2.92
C PHE A 34 4.20 -16.80 3.23
N GLY A 35 4.51 -17.22 4.45
CA GLY A 35 4.74 -18.63 4.80
C GLY A 35 3.77 -19.59 4.09
N THR A 36 4.29 -20.71 3.59
CA THR A 36 3.48 -21.67 2.83
C THR A 36 2.38 -22.24 3.73
N LEU A 37 1.12 -21.89 3.45
CA LEU A 37 -0.01 -22.54 4.09
C LEU A 37 -0.21 -23.91 3.44
N LEU A 38 0.05 -24.97 4.20
CA LEU A 38 -0.24 -26.33 3.79
C LEU A 38 -1.52 -26.79 4.49
N ALA A 39 -2.60 -26.87 3.73
CA ALA A 39 -3.83 -27.49 4.20
C ALA A 39 -3.70 -29.02 4.06
N VAL A 40 -3.89 -29.74 5.15
CA VAL A 40 -3.95 -31.20 5.17
C VAL A 40 -5.37 -31.64 5.56
N SER A 41 -5.81 -32.79 5.05
CA SER A 41 -7.08 -33.37 5.48
C SER A 41 -7.04 -33.71 6.97
N THR A 42 -8.21 -33.87 7.62
CA THR A 42 -8.29 -34.29 9.03
C THR A 42 -7.49 -35.57 9.28
N LYS A 43 -7.63 -36.58 8.41
CA LYS A 43 -6.84 -37.81 8.45
C LYS A 43 -5.34 -37.53 8.29
N GLY A 44 -4.96 -36.64 7.38
CA GLY A 44 -3.56 -36.22 7.20
C GLY A 44 -2.99 -35.57 8.46
N ALA A 45 -3.76 -34.71 9.14
CA ALA A 45 -3.38 -34.10 10.40
C ALA A 45 -3.22 -35.15 11.52
N GLU A 46 -4.14 -36.12 11.61
CA GLU A 46 -4.05 -37.23 12.57
C GLU A 46 -2.80 -38.09 12.35
N GLU A 47 -2.45 -38.40 11.09
CA GLU A 47 -1.21 -39.12 10.79
C GLU A 47 0.04 -38.29 11.15
N LEU A 48 0.03 -36.99 10.85
CA LEU A 48 1.14 -36.09 11.20
C LEU A 48 1.33 -35.96 12.72
N ALA A 49 0.25 -36.00 13.50
CA ALA A 49 0.28 -35.92 14.96
C ALA A 49 0.90 -37.17 15.62
N LYS A 50 1.05 -38.29 14.90
CA LYS A 50 1.70 -39.51 15.42
C LYS A 50 3.23 -39.45 15.37
N PHE A 51 3.81 -38.50 14.63
CA PHE A 51 5.26 -38.37 14.55
C PHE A 51 5.83 -37.77 15.84
N ALA A 52 6.96 -38.30 16.30
CA ALA A 52 7.66 -37.77 17.47
C ALA A 52 8.17 -36.34 17.20
N GLU A 53 8.26 -35.50 18.23
CA GLU A 53 8.87 -34.18 18.12
C GLU A 53 10.29 -34.28 17.54
N GLY A 54 10.62 -33.39 16.58
CA GLY A 54 11.88 -33.44 15.84
C GLY A 54 11.90 -34.41 14.65
N SER A 55 10.81 -35.13 14.39
CA SER A 55 10.68 -35.95 13.18
C SER A 55 10.72 -35.10 11.92
N THR A 56 11.43 -35.58 10.90
CA THR A 56 11.43 -34.96 9.57
C THR A 56 10.29 -35.53 8.75
N VAL A 57 9.33 -34.68 8.36
CA VAL A 57 8.27 -35.01 7.39
C VAL A 57 8.67 -34.47 6.03
N THR A 58 8.74 -35.33 5.02
CA THR A 58 8.98 -34.93 3.63
C THR A 58 7.68 -34.94 2.84
N LEU A 59 7.23 -33.78 2.39
CA LEU A 59 6.12 -33.65 1.46
C LEU A 59 6.68 -33.61 0.04
N LYS A 60 6.28 -34.56 -0.80
CA LYS A 60 6.64 -34.59 -2.22
C LYS A 60 5.41 -34.22 -3.04
N GLY A 61 5.55 -33.18 -3.87
CA GLY A 61 4.53 -32.76 -4.82
C GLY A 61 5.20 -32.35 -6.12
N THR A 62 4.48 -32.51 -7.23
CA THR A 62 4.85 -31.91 -8.51
C THR A 62 4.23 -30.53 -8.57
N PHE A 63 5.07 -29.52 -8.78
CA PHE A 63 4.62 -28.16 -9.02
C PHE A 63 4.93 -27.82 -10.48
N GLU A 64 3.95 -27.28 -11.19
CA GLU A 64 4.23 -26.63 -12.45
C GLU A 64 4.90 -25.29 -12.14
N ALA A 65 6.03 -25.02 -12.79
CA ALA A 65 6.61 -23.69 -12.74
C ALA A 65 5.58 -22.71 -13.31
N ALA A 66 5.17 -21.74 -12.50
CA ALA A 66 4.29 -20.69 -13.00
C ALA A 66 4.96 -19.99 -14.18
N ALA A 67 4.19 -19.77 -15.25
CA ALA A 67 4.65 -18.93 -16.35
C ALA A 67 5.02 -17.54 -15.80
N PRO A 68 6.10 -16.91 -16.29
CA PRO A 68 6.44 -15.57 -15.86
C PRO A 68 5.28 -14.61 -16.18
N THR A 69 4.93 -13.79 -15.20
CA THR A 69 3.98 -12.68 -15.36
C THR A 69 4.72 -11.35 -15.27
N TYR A 70 4.14 -10.31 -15.85
CA TYR A 70 4.74 -8.98 -15.90
C TYR A 70 3.80 -7.97 -15.27
N THR A 71 4.40 -6.92 -14.71
CA THR A 71 3.71 -5.74 -14.18
C THR A 71 4.49 -4.51 -14.60
N TRP A 72 3.88 -3.33 -14.47
CA TRP A 72 4.47 -2.07 -14.88
C TRP A 72 4.18 -0.98 -13.85
N ASN A 73 5.17 -0.12 -13.64
CA ASN A 73 4.95 1.16 -12.98
C ASN A 73 4.65 2.21 -14.05
N ALA A 74 3.60 3.00 -13.86
CA ALA A 74 3.36 4.19 -14.67
C ALA A 74 4.06 5.38 -14.03
N ILE A 75 4.95 6.06 -14.76
CA ILE A 75 5.81 7.12 -14.21
C ILE A 75 5.66 8.42 -15.03
N GLY A 76 5.18 9.47 -14.36
CA GLY A 76 5.19 10.85 -14.84
C GLY A 76 6.24 11.70 -14.12
N LYS A 77 6.73 12.76 -14.75
CA LYS A 77 7.73 13.66 -14.17
C LYS A 77 7.47 15.11 -14.53
N ILE A 78 7.55 15.98 -13.52
CA ILE A 78 7.77 17.42 -13.71
C ILE A 78 9.19 17.74 -13.25
N THR A 79 10.07 18.11 -14.19
CA THR A 79 11.44 18.53 -13.87
C THR A 79 11.42 19.86 -13.12
N GLY A 80 12.15 19.95 -12.00
CA GLY A 80 12.24 21.17 -11.20
C GLY A 80 12.85 22.37 -11.95
N SER A 81 12.43 23.59 -11.60
CA SER A 81 12.90 24.81 -12.24
C SER A 81 14.10 25.47 -11.55
N ASP A 82 14.38 25.11 -10.30
CA ASP A 82 15.39 25.77 -9.47
C ASP A 82 16.77 25.12 -9.64
N ALA A 83 17.83 25.93 -9.72
CA ALA A 83 19.19 25.45 -9.95
C ALA A 83 19.73 24.61 -8.78
N THR A 84 19.27 24.86 -7.55
CA THR A 84 19.71 24.17 -6.34
C THR A 84 18.74 23.06 -5.97
N LEU A 85 17.45 23.37 -5.91
CA LEU A 85 16.40 22.45 -5.47
C LEU A 85 15.94 21.49 -6.58
N GLY A 86 16.18 21.80 -7.87
CA GLY A 86 15.69 20.99 -8.98
C GLY A 86 16.25 19.57 -9.04
N SER A 87 17.39 19.32 -8.38
CA SER A 87 17.94 17.98 -8.21
C SER A 87 17.24 17.15 -7.14
N GLN A 88 16.56 17.80 -6.18
CA GLN A 88 15.80 17.14 -5.13
C GLN A 88 14.46 16.61 -5.67
N VAL A 89 14.04 15.46 -5.15
CA VAL A 89 12.88 14.72 -5.63
C VAL A 89 11.84 14.55 -4.54
N ILE A 90 10.60 14.91 -4.87
CA ILE A 90 9.41 14.49 -4.13
C ILE A 90 8.68 13.45 -4.99
N LEU A 91 8.28 12.35 -4.38
CA LEU A 91 7.46 11.33 -5.01
C LEU A 91 6.02 11.48 -4.52
N ILE A 92 5.09 11.49 -5.48
CA ILE A 92 3.67 11.34 -5.24
C ILE A 92 3.28 9.99 -5.83
N SER A 93 2.80 9.05 -5.01
CA SER A 93 2.54 7.68 -5.44
C SER A 93 1.15 7.18 -5.10
N SER A 94 0.79 6.08 -5.73
CA SER A 94 -0.33 5.19 -5.42
C SER A 94 0.04 3.81 -5.97
N HIS A 95 -0.78 2.79 -5.73
CA HIS A 95 -0.73 1.58 -6.56
C HIS A 95 -1.78 1.62 -7.66
N LEU A 96 -1.53 0.89 -8.74
CA LEU A 96 -2.32 0.88 -9.98
C LEU A 96 -3.16 -0.40 -10.12
N ASP A 97 -2.74 -1.47 -9.47
CA ASP A 97 -3.40 -2.76 -9.56
C ASP A 97 -4.54 -2.89 -8.56
N HIS A 98 -5.23 -4.02 -8.66
CA HIS A 98 -5.99 -4.56 -7.55
C HIS A 98 -5.96 -6.09 -7.71
N LEU A 99 -6.90 -6.79 -7.07
CA LEU A 99 -6.95 -8.25 -7.02
C LEU A 99 -7.41 -8.93 -8.32
N GLY A 100 -7.89 -8.18 -9.31
CA GLY A 100 -8.29 -8.70 -10.62
C GLY A 100 -9.49 -9.65 -10.56
N VAL A 101 -9.45 -10.73 -11.35
CA VAL A 101 -10.55 -11.73 -11.36
C VAL A 101 -10.26 -12.86 -10.38
N ARG A 102 -11.22 -13.15 -9.50
CA ARG A 102 -11.16 -14.28 -8.56
C ARG A 102 -12.33 -15.23 -8.79
N ASP A 103 -12.10 -16.26 -9.61
CA ASP A 103 -13.14 -17.24 -10.00
C ASP A 103 -13.87 -17.88 -8.81
N ASN A 104 -13.15 -18.10 -7.71
CA ASN A 104 -13.67 -18.73 -6.50
C ASN A 104 -14.27 -17.74 -5.47
N ALA A 105 -14.34 -16.44 -5.79
CA ALA A 105 -14.97 -15.45 -4.92
C ALA A 105 -16.47 -15.73 -4.73
N PRO A 106 -17.08 -15.36 -3.60
CA PRO A 106 -18.53 -15.49 -3.41
C PRO A 106 -19.31 -14.52 -4.32
N GLY A 107 -20.54 -14.89 -4.67
CA GLY A 107 -21.42 -14.08 -5.54
C GLY A 107 -21.16 -14.30 -7.04
N ASP A 108 -21.98 -13.67 -7.89
CA ASP A 108 -21.87 -13.81 -9.35
C ASP A 108 -20.74 -12.94 -9.93
N ASP A 109 -20.47 -11.80 -9.30
CA ASP A 109 -19.38 -10.92 -9.69
C ASP A 109 -18.04 -11.45 -9.19
N LYS A 110 -17.13 -11.70 -10.14
CA LYS A 110 -15.78 -12.22 -9.88
C LYS A 110 -14.70 -11.16 -10.07
N ILE A 111 -15.07 -9.94 -10.47
CA ILE A 111 -14.13 -8.87 -10.78
C ILE A 111 -13.96 -8.00 -9.53
N PHE A 112 -12.73 -7.87 -9.07
CA PHE A 112 -12.39 -7.02 -7.94
C PHE A 112 -11.86 -5.73 -8.56
N ASN A 113 -12.75 -4.75 -8.70
CA ASN A 113 -12.47 -3.53 -9.45
C ASN A 113 -11.56 -2.54 -8.71
N GLY A 114 -11.54 -2.56 -7.37
CA GLY A 114 -10.62 -1.73 -6.60
C GLY A 114 -10.92 -0.24 -6.70
N ALA A 115 -12.20 0.13 -6.61
CA ALA A 115 -12.63 1.52 -6.78
C ALA A 115 -12.03 2.42 -5.69
N ASP A 116 -12.01 1.96 -4.44
CA ASP A 116 -11.31 2.63 -3.36
C ASP A 116 -9.86 2.18 -3.30
N ASP A 117 -9.58 0.88 -3.53
CA ASP A 117 -8.26 0.24 -3.44
C ASP A 117 -7.73 -0.26 -4.82
N ASP A 118 -6.98 0.53 -5.59
CA ASP A 118 -6.60 1.90 -5.31
C ASP A 118 -6.79 2.85 -6.50
N ALA A 119 -7.91 2.69 -7.20
CA ALA A 119 -8.32 3.66 -8.21
C ALA A 119 -8.47 5.07 -7.60
N SER A 120 -8.92 5.17 -6.33
CA SER A 120 -9.06 6.46 -5.63
C SER A 120 -7.71 7.16 -5.41
N GLY A 121 -6.67 6.45 -4.96
CA GLY A 121 -5.31 6.97 -4.82
C GLY A 121 -4.68 7.31 -6.17
N THR A 122 -4.89 6.48 -7.19
CA THR A 122 -4.43 6.77 -8.56
C THR A 122 -5.06 8.05 -9.11
N VAL A 123 -6.35 8.30 -8.86
CA VAL A 123 -6.99 9.58 -9.22
C VAL A 123 -6.35 10.76 -8.47
N ALA A 124 -5.98 10.59 -7.19
CA ALA A 124 -5.27 11.62 -6.44
C ALA A 124 -3.92 11.98 -7.09
N VAL A 125 -3.12 10.97 -7.48
CA VAL A 125 -1.83 11.17 -8.16
C VAL A 125 -2.03 11.98 -9.45
N LEU A 126 -3.02 11.61 -10.27
CA LEU A 126 -3.33 12.31 -11.51
C LEU A 126 -3.80 13.75 -11.28
N GLU A 127 -4.66 13.99 -10.29
CA GLU A 127 -5.18 15.32 -9.98
C GLU A 127 -4.12 16.25 -9.37
N VAL A 128 -3.24 15.72 -8.51
CA VAL A 128 -2.08 16.48 -8.02
C VAL A 128 -1.15 16.81 -9.17
N ALA A 129 -0.89 15.87 -10.10
CA ALA A 129 -0.09 16.13 -11.29
C ALA A 129 -0.69 17.24 -12.16
N ARG A 130 -2.01 17.18 -12.42
CA ARG A 130 -2.76 18.20 -13.16
C ARG A 130 -2.67 19.57 -12.48
N ALA A 131 -2.86 19.62 -11.16
CA ALA A 131 -2.83 20.85 -10.38
C ALA A 131 -1.44 21.49 -10.31
N LEU A 132 -0.37 20.70 -10.26
CA LEU A 132 1.01 21.20 -10.31
C LEU A 132 1.41 21.64 -11.72
N ALA A 133 0.99 20.90 -12.76
CA ALA A 133 1.29 21.24 -14.15
C ALA A 133 0.59 22.54 -14.61
N ALA A 134 -0.62 22.81 -14.12
CA ALA A 134 -1.36 24.05 -14.42
C ALA A 134 -0.83 25.30 -13.67
N GLY A 135 -0.01 25.10 -12.63
CA GLY A 135 0.52 26.18 -11.79
C GLY A 135 1.89 26.69 -12.24
N LYS A 136 2.54 27.45 -11.36
CA LYS A 136 3.96 27.78 -11.52
C LYS A 136 4.77 26.48 -11.45
N LYS A 137 5.71 26.31 -12.38
CA LYS A 137 6.62 25.18 -12.42
C LYS A 137 7.29 24.99 -11.03
N PRO A 138 7.20 23.79 -10.43
CA PRO A 138 7.82 23.49 -9.14
C PRO A 138 9.33 23.75 -9.10
N LYS A 139 9.85 24.19 -7.97
CA LYS A 139 11.31 24.32 -7.78
C LYS A 139 12.00 22.95 -7.76
N ARG A 140 11.43 21.99 -7.02
CA ARG A 140 11.90 20.59 -6.94
C ARG A 140 11.39 19.76 -8.11
N THR A 141 12.11 18.68 -8.42
CA THR A 141 11.59 17.67 -9.35
C THR A 141 10.51 16.86 -8.63
N VAL A 142 9.40 16.59 -9.33
CA VAL A 142 8.30 15.76 -8.82
C VAL A 142 8.12 14.56 -9.74
N TYR A 143 8.16 13.36 -9.16
CA TYR A 143 7.75 12.13 -9.84
C TYR A 143 6.34 11.76 -9.38
N PHE A 144 5.52 11.31 -10.32
CA PHE A 144 4.19 10.76 -10.10
C PHE A 144 4.26 9.30 -10.49
N VAL A 145 4.04 8.37 -9.55
CA VAL A 145 4.23 6.94 -9.82
C VAL A 145 3.05 6.15 -9.33
N CYS A 146 2.36 5.48 -10.25
CA CYS A 146 1.39 4.44 -9.90
C CYS A 146 2.13 3.09 -10.00
N PHE A 147 2.36 2.45 -8.86
CA PHE A 147 3.09 1.19 -8.77
C PHE A 147 2.23 0.01 -9.24
N GLY A 148 2.83 -0.93 -9.94
CA GLY A 148 2.14 -2.17 -10.32
C GLY A 148 2.40 -3.31 -9.34
N SER A 149 1.38 -4.11 -9.08
CA SER A 149 1.45 -5.33 -8.26
C SER A 149 1.82 -5.07 -6.79
N GLU A 150 1.17 -4.08 -6.16
CA GLU A 150 1.16 -3.86 -4.71
C GLU A 150 0.53 -5.07 -4.01
N GLU A 151 -0.63 -5.52 -4.50
CA GLU A 151 -1.45 -6.54 -3.86
C GLU A 151 -0.80 -7.94 -3.89
N ALA A 152 0.11 -8.15 -4.84
CA ALA A 152 0.94 -9.34 -4.92
C ALA A 152 2.24 -9.22 -4.08
N GLY A 153 2.39 -8.13 -3.34
CA GLY A 153 3.45 -7.81 -2.39
C GLY A 153 4.39 -6.70 -2.85
N GLY A 154 3.93 -5.56 -3.34
CA GLY A 154 4.77 -4.38 -3.60
C GLY A 154 5.89 -4.63 -4.62
N PHE A 155 5.61 -5.37 -5.70
CA PHE A 155 6.63 -5.65 -6.73
C PHE A 155 7.05 -4.36 -7.46
N GLY A 156 6.09 -3.48 -7.74
CA GLY A 156 6.30 -2.20 -8.40
C GLY A 156 7.21 -1.27 -7.59
N ALA A 157 6.86 -0.98 -6.34
CA ALA A 157 7.70 -0.16 -5.46
C ALA A 157 9.06 -0.81 -5.21
N GLY A 158 9.09 -2.13 -5.01
CA GLY A 158 10.33 -2.89 -4.83
C GLY A 158 11.27 -2.78 -6.03
N HIS A 159 10.73 -2.79 -7.25
CA HIS A 159 11.50 -2.57 -8.47
C HIS A 159 11.96 -1.11 -8.59
N PHE A 160 11.08 -0.15 -8.30
CA PHE A 160 11.38 1.29 -8.40
C PHE A 160 12.51 1.70 -7.47
N VAL A 161 12.46 1.29 -6.21
CA VAL A 161 13.49 1.60 -5.21
C VAL A 161 14.87 1.01 -5.57
N LYS A 162 14.90 -0.15 -6.21
CA LYS A 162 16.16 -0.77 -6.68
C LYS A 162 16.72 -0.10 -7.95
N ASN A 163 15.88 0.60 -8.70
CA ASN A 163 16.20 1.16 -10.01
C ASN A 163 15.80 2.63 -10.08
N LEU A 164 16.10 3.40 -9.03
CA LEU A 164 15.72 4.82 -8.97
C LEU A 164 16.28 5.57 -10.19
N PRO A 165 15.47 6.40 -10.88
CA PRO A 165 15.92 7.19 -12.01
C PRO A 165 16.75 8.43 -11.60
N PHE A 166 17.16 8.50 -10.33
CA PHE A 166 17.94 9.56 -9.72
C PHE A 166 18.70 9.03 -8.49
N PRO A 167 19.75 9.72 -8.02
CA PRO A 167 20.48 9.31 -6.81
C PRO A 167 19.59 9.33 -5.56
N GLN A 168 19.65 8.27 -4.74
CA GLN A 168 18.79 8.12 -3.55
C GLN A 168 18.93 9.26 -2.53
N ASP A 169 20.12 9.87 -2.41
CA ASP A 169 20.38 11.02 -1.53
C ASP A 169 19.62 12.30 -1.96
N LYS A 170 19.01 12.31 -3.14
CA LYS A 170 18.14 13.39 -3.61
C LYS A 170 16.67 13.21 -3.25
N PHE A 171 16.29 12.06 -2.69
CA PHE A 171 14.90 11.78 -2.31
C PHE A 171 14.54 12.55 -1.04
N VAL A 172 13.59 13.49 -1.15
CA VAL A 172 13.12 14.33 -0.04
C VAL A 172 12.01 13.64 0.75
N ALA A 173 10.95 13.23 0.05
CA ALA A 173 9.79 12.58 0.65
C ALA A 173 8.95 11.84 -0.38
N ASN A 174 8.23 10.81 0.07
CA ASN A 174 7.12 10.19 -0.63
C ASN A 174 5.80 10.49 0.11
N LEU A 175 4.80 10.93 -0.64
CA LEU A 175 3.40 10.94 -0.24
C LEU A 175 2.65 9.95 -1.14
N GLU A 176 2.36 8.79 -0.59
CA GLU A 176 1.48 7.82 -1.22
C GLU A 176 0.03 8.17 -0.90
N PHE A 177 -0.87 7.96 -1.85
CA PHE A 177 -2.31 8.05 -1.66
C PHE A 177 -2.88 6.65 -1.82
N GLU A 178 -3.68 6.21 -0.85
CA GLU A 178 -4.31 4.90 -0.86
C GLU A 178 -5.67 4.97 -0.19
N MET A 179 -6.72 4.47 -0.86
CA MET A 179 -8.06 4.33 -0.28
C MET A 179 -8.60 5.62 0.35
N ILE A 180 -8.81 6.62 -0.50
CA ILE A 180 -9.29 7.96 -0.13
C ILE A 180 -10.70 8.26 -0.65
N GLY A 181 -11.37 7.27 -1.23
CA GLY A 181 -12.68 7.39 -1.85
C GLY A 181 -13.83 7.50 -0.86
N ARG A 182 -13.59 7.26 0.44
CA ARG A 182 -14.64 7.17 1.47
C ARG A 182 -14.16 7.79 2.79
N PRO A 183 -15.03 8.48 3.54
CA PRO A 183 -14.65 9.03 4.84
C PRO A 183 -14.49 7.93 5.90
N ASP A 184 -13.50 8.11 6.76
CA ASP A 184 -13.32 7.28 7.94
C ASP A 184 -14.17 7.83 9.10
N ALA A 185 -15.01 6.97 9.69
CA ALA A 185 -15.89 7.35 10.80
C ALA A 185 -15.12 7.70 12.10
N LYS A 186 -13.83 7.35 12.22
CA LYS A 186 -13.00 7.70 13.39
C LYS A 186 -12.41 9.12 13.33
N VAL A 187 -12.47 9.81 12.19
CA VAL A 187 -11.99 11.20 12.03
C VAL A 187 -13.14 12.11 11.59
N LYS A 188 -12.91 13.43 11.52
CA LYS A 188 -13.97 14.33 11.08
C LYS A 188 -14.26 14.15 9.59
N PRO A 189 -15.47 14.50 9.12
CA PRO A 189 -15.76 14.58 7.69
C PRO A 189 -14.70 15.44 6.96
N ASP A 190 -14.26 14.97 5.79
CA ASP A 190 -13.18 15.52 4.98
C ASP A 190 -11.75 15.49 5.58
N GLU A 191 -11.53 14.93 6.77
CA GLU A 191 -10.17 14.66 7.26
C GLU A 191 -9.63 13.37 6.61
N LEU A 192 -8.37 13.43 6.23
CA LEU A 192 -7.53 12.29 5.89
C LEU A 192 -6.61 12.02 7.07
N TRP A 193 -6.03 10.84 7.13
CA TRP A 193 -4.99 10.51 8.09
C TRP A 193 -3.73 10.03 7.37
N LEU A 194 -2.58 10.22 8.03
CA LEU A 194 -1.27 9.85 7.51
C LEU A 194 -0.73 8.65 8.28
N THR A 195 -0.38 7.57 7.59
CA THR A 195 0.29 6.43 8.23
C THR A 195 1.63 6.87 8.80
N GLY A 196 1.92 6.49 10.05
CA GLY A 196 3.16 6.87 10.71
C GLY A 196 3.33 8.39 10.87
N TYR A 197 2.24 9.13 11.04
CA TYR A 197 2.23 10.58 11.28
C TYR A 197 3.21 11.00 12.39
N GLU A 198 3.33 10.20 13.44
CA GLU A 198 4.21 10.38 14.59
C GLU A 198 5.69 10.07 14.30
N ARG A 199 5.99 9.44 13.16
CA ARG A 199 7.34 8.97 12.85
C ARG A 199 8.23 10.04 12.25
N SER A 200 7.67 11.03 11.56
CA SER A 200 8.43 12.12 10.94
C SER A 200 7.78 13.48 11.21
N ASN A 201 8.50 14.55 10.89
CA ASN A 201 7.94 15.89 10.95
C ASN A 201 7.13 16.28 9.68
N LEU A 202 6.96 15.38 8.70
CA LEU A 202 6.27 15.69 7.43
C LEU A 202 4.77 15.97 7.64
N GLY A 203 4.04 15.04 8.26
CA GLY A 203 2.59 15.16 8.49
C GLY A 203 2.20 16.44 9.24
N PRO A 204 2.80 16.72 10.41
CA PRO A 204 2.56 17.96 11.15
C PRO A 204 2.84 19.23 10.34
N GLU A 205 3.89 19.25 9.53
CA GLU A 205 4.21 20.42 8.70
C GLU A 205 3.20 20.60 7.55
N LEU A 206 2.74 19.52 6.92
CA LEU A 206 1.66 19.60 5.92
C LEU A 206 0.35 20.10 6.55
N ALA A 207 0.00 19.62 7.75
CA ALA A 207 -1.21 20.04 8.46
C ALA A 207 -1.20 21.53 8.80
N LYS A 208 -0.05 22.08 9.27
CA LYS A 208 0.13 23.53 9.49
C LYS A 208 -0.07 24.37 8.22
N ARG A 209 0.06 23.76 7.04
CA ARG A 209 -0.11 24.40 5.73
C ARG A 209 -1.49 24.16 5.12
N GLY A 210 -2.43 23.62 5.90
CA GLY A 210 -3.83 23.46 5.49
C GLY A 210 -4.19 22.07 5.00
N ALA A 211 -3.27 21.09 5.04
CA ALA A 211 -3.66 19.69 4.82
C ALA A 211 -4.65 19.28 5.91
N LYS A 212 -5.77 18.67 5.54
CA LYS A 212 -6.71 18.08 6.50
C LYS A 212 -6.18 16.71 6.98
N LEU A 213 -4.91 16.66 7.37
CA LEU A 213 -4.23 15.44 7.82
C LEU A 213 -4.23 15.34 9.34
N VAL A 214 -4.64 14.19 9.85
CA VAL A 214 -4.50 13.80 11.25
C VAL A 214 -3.66 12.53 11.40
N GLN A 215 -3.39 12.13 12.64
CA GLN A 215 -2.74 10.84 12.92
C GLN A 215 -3.68 9.68 12.58
N ASP A 216 -3.12 8.58 12.10
CA ASP A 216 -3.81 7.30 11.89
C ASP A 216 -4.64 6.89 13.13
N PRO A 217 -5.98 6.79 13.02
CA PRO A 217 -6.87 6.46 14.13
C PRO A 217 -7.00 4.93 14.37
N HIS A 218 -6.26 4.09 13.64
CA HIS A 218 -6.23 2.63 13.75
C HIS A 218 -4.81 2.08 14.04
N PRO A 219 -4.14 2.51 15.12
CA PRO A 219 -2.77 2.09 15.43
C PRO A 219 -2.60 0.56 15.56
N GLU A 220 -3.67 -0.17 15.93
CA GLU A 220 -3.71 -1.62 16.02
C GLU A 220 -3.52 -2.32 14.67
N GLU A 221 -3.89 -1.67 13.56
CA GLU A 221 -3.84 -2.24 12.22
C GLU A 221 -2.45 -2.15 11.57
N GLN A 222 -1.57 -1.34 12.14
CA GLN A 222 -0.20 -1.13 11.66
C GLN A 222 -0.11 -0.73 10.17
N PHE A 223 -1.06 0.10 9.69
CA PHE A 223 -1.18 0.45 8.27
C PHE A 223 0.08 1.04 7.65
N PHE A 224 0.94 1.72 8.41
CA PHE A 224 2.25 2.18 7.94
C PHE A 224 3.13 1.09 7.31
N ARG A 225 2.88 -0.19 7.61
CA ARG A 225 3.65 -1.34 7.11
C ARG A 225 2.92 -2.14 6.03
N ARG A 226 1.74 -1.68 5.60
CA ARG A 226 0.79 -2.44 4.78
C ARG A 226 0.64 -1.93 3.35
N SER A 227 1.52 -1.01 2.93
CA SER A 227 1.51 -0.44 1.58
C SER A 227 2.93 -0.23 1.03
N ASP A 228 3.01 0.26 -0.20
CA ASP A 228 4.22 0.51 -0.96
C ASP A 228 5.15 1.53 -0.27
N ASN A 229 4.60 2.48 0.49
CA ASN A 229 5.35 3.46 1.29
C ASN A 229 6.39 2.78 2.18
N TYR A 230 6.06 1.62 2.75
CA TYR A 230 6.93 0.92 3.68
C TYR A 230 8.17 0.36 2.98
N THR A 231 8.04 -0.07 1.72
CA THR A 231 9.17 -0.51 0.90
C THR A 231 10.20 0.61 0.75
N LEU A 232 9.75 1.85 0.55
CA LEU A 232 10.60 3.04 0.50
C LEU A 232 11.15 3.40 1.88
N ALA A 233 10.29 3.38 2.91
CA ALA A 233 10.65 3.77 4.27
C ALA A 233 11.75 2.89 4.87
N ARG A 234 11.76 1.59 4.54
CA ARG A 234 12.84 0.66 4.91
C ARG A 234 14.21 0.98 4.30
N GLN A 235 14.26 1.78 3.23
CA GLN A 235 15.51 2.33 2.70
C GLN A 235 15.89 3.67 3.35
N GLY A 236 15.13 4.11 4.34
CA GLY A 236 15.33 5.36 5.07
C GLY A 236 14.69 6.60 4.43
N ILE A 237 13.96 6.45 3.33
CA ILE A 237 13.21 7.54 2.68
C ILE A 237 12.02 7.93 3.57
N ILE A 238 11.77 9.22 3.77
CA ILE A 238 10.55 9.68 4.46
C ILE A 238 9.35 9.34 3.56
N ALA A 239 8.63 8.26 3.85
CA ALA A 239 7.57 7.75 3.01
C ALA A 239 6.35 7.37 3.83
N HIS A 240 5.22 8.01 3.53
CA HIS A 240 3.98 7.88 4.27
C HIS A 240 2.80 7.76 3.31
N THR A 241 1.74 7.12 3.77
CA THR A 241 0.49 6.94 3.03
C THR A 241 -0.58 7.87 3.61
N VAL A 242 -1.19 8.65 2.74
CA VAL A 242 -2.38 9.47 2.98
C VAL A 242 -3.59 8.60 2.67
N SER A 243 -4.47 8.43 3.65
CA SER A 243 -5.64 7.55 3.51
C SER A 243 -6.85 8.09 4.26
N SER A 244 -8.03 7.56 3.94
CA SER A 244 -9.22 7.63 4.79
C SER A 244 -9.84 6.24 4.98
N PHE A 245 -9.02 5.20 4.94
CA PHE A 245 -9.42 3.81 5.09
C PHE A 245 -9.64 3.36 6.54
N GLY A 246 -10.89 3.27 6.97
CA GLY A 246 -11.23 2.45 8.14
C GLY A 246 -11.73 1.08 7.67
N LEU A 247 -10.96 -0.01 7.85
CA LEU A 247 -11.29 -1.41 7.48
C LEU A 247 -12.78 -1.62 7.22
N HIS A 248 -13.22 -1.39 5.99
CA HIS A 248 -14.64 -1.38 5.66
C HIS A 248 -15.07 -2.71 5.04
N LYS A 249 -16.37 -2.96 5.07
CA LYS A 249 -16.95 -4.23 4.63
C LYS A 249 -16.65 -4.61 3.17
N ASP A 250 -16.34 -3.63 2.33
CA ASP A 250 -16.07 -3.79 0.89
C ASP A 250 -14.58 -4.01 0.56
N TYR A 251 -13.67 -3.88 1.53
CA TYR A 251 -12.22 -4.03 1.31
C TYR A 251 -11.89 -5.43 0.79
N HIS A 252 -11.05 -5.50 -0.25
CA HIS A 252 -10.68 -6.74 -0.94
C HIS A 252 -11.89 -7.58 -1.37
N LYS A 253 -12.93 -6.95 -1.95
CA LYS A 253 -14.12 -7.64 -2.46
C LYS A 253 -14.57 -7.05 -3.79
N ALA A 254 -15.31 -7.87 -4.55
CA ALA A 254 -16.04 -7.41 -5.74
C ALA A 254 -17.09 -6.32 -5.45
N SER A 255 -17.37 -6.00 -4.18
CA SER A 255 -18.23 -4.88 -3.82
C SER A 255 -17.51 -3.53 -3.71
N ASP A 256 -16.16 -3.50 -3.82
CA ASP A 256 -15.39 -2.26 -3.94
C ASP A 256 -15.55 -1.65 -5.34
N GLU A 257 -16.66 -0.94 -5.48
CA GLU A 257 -17.20 -0.45 -6.75
C GLU A 257 -17.34 1.06 -6.76
N ILE A 258 -17.36 1.65 -7.95
CA ILE A 258 -17.49 3.11 -8.14
C ILE A 258 -18.71 3.70 -7.40
N LYS A 259 -19.81 2.93 -7.29
CA LYS A 259 -21.03 3.34 -6.58
C LYS A 259 -20.84 3.53 -5.07
N THR A 260 -19.73 3.03 -4.53
CA THR A 260 -19.39 3.10 -3.11
C THR A 260 -18.52 4.30 -2.77
N ILE A 261 -17.97 4.98 -3.79
CA ILE A 261 -17.12 6.16 -3.67
C ILE A 261 -17.96 7.38 -3.35
N ASP A 262 -17.55 8.11 -2.31
CA ASP A 262 -18.01 9.46 -2.05
C ASP A 262 -17.10 10.44 -2.79
N PHE A 263 -17.52 10.82 -4.00
CA PHE A 263 -16.78 11.77 -4.82
C PHE A 263 -16.62 13.15 -4.18
N SER A 264 -17.54 13.56 -3.29
CA SER A 264 -17.42 14.86 -2.61
C SER A 264 -16.30 14.82 -1.58
N HIS A 265 -16.28 13.76 -0.75
CA HIS A 265 -15.17 13.49 0.17
C HIS A 265 -13.85 13.38 -0.58
N MET A 266 -13.77 12.53 -1.61
CA MET A 266 -12.53 12.32 -2.38
C MET A 266 -12.03 13.62 -3.02
N THR A 267 -12.94 14.45 -3.55
CA THR A 267 -12.58 15.77 -4.11
C THR A 267 -12.03 16.70 -3.03
N HIS A 268 -12.67 16.76 -1.85
CA HIS A 268 -12.19 17.57 -0.73
C HIS A 268 -10.85 17.08 -0.19
N ALA A 269 -10.68 15.76 -0.08
CA ALA A 269 -9.45 15.09 0.33
C ALA A 269 -8.29 15.51 -0.57
N ILE A 270 -8.41 15.30 -1.89
CA ILE A 270 -7.39 15.66 -2.88
C ILE A 270 -7.10 17.17 -2.83
N ASN A 271 -8.14 18.00 -2.84
CA ASN A 271 -7.98 19.46 -2.82
C ASN A 271 -7.25 19.96 -1.56
N SER A 272 -7.49 19.34 -0.40
CA SER A 272 -6.83 19.72 0.86
C SER A 272 -5.31 19.54 0.81
N MET A 273 -4.82 18.65 -0.07
CA MET A 273 -3.40 18.33 -0.20
C MET A 273 -2.66 19.20 -1.23
N ILE A 274 -3.37 19.86 -2.15
CA ILE A 274 -2.75 20.60 -3.26
C ILE A 274 -1.85 21.74 -2.76
N GLU A 275 -2.35 22.62 -1.88
CA GLU A 275 -1.55 23.74 -1.36
C GLU A 275 -0.37 23.31 -0.46
N PRO A 276 -0.56 22.36 0.48
CA PRO A 276 0.56 21.77 1.22
C PRO A 276 1.64 21.15 0.32
N ILE A 277 1.25 20.41 -0.74
CA ILE A 277 2.19 19.85 -1.70
C ILE A 277 2.87 20.95 -2.51
N ARG A 278 2.14 21.98 -2.96
CA ARG A 278 2.71 23.16 -3.63
C ARG A 278 3.74 23.86 -2.75
N TRP A 279 3.48 23.98 -1.45
CA TRP A 279 4.46 24.48 -0.50
C TRP A 279 5.68 23.56 -0.43
N LEU A 280 5.47 22.24 -0.25
CA LEU A 280 6.55 21.27 -0.14
C LEU A 280 7.46 21.25 -1.38
N VAL A 281 6.91 21.34 -2.59
CA VAL A 281 7.73 21.33 -3.82
C VAL A 281 8.46 22.65 -4.10
N ASN A 282 8.18 23.71 -3.34
CA ASN A 282 8.72 25.06 -3.55
C ASN A 282 9.49 25.65 -2.34
N SER A 283 9.47 24.98 -1.19
CA SER A 283 10.18 25.37 0.02
C SER A 283 11.58 24.75 0.10
N ASP A 284 12.37 25.18 1.08
CA ASP A 284 13.65 24.58 1.47
C ASP A 284 13.50 23.48 2.52
N PHE A 285 12.28 23.26 3.04
CA PHE A 285 12.00 22.24 4.03
C PHE A 285 12.33 20.83 3.50
N VAL A 286 13.05 20.05 4.31
CA VAL A 286 13.36 18.64 4.07
C VAL A 286 12.94 17.88 5.32
N PRO A 287 11.97 16.95 5.23
CA PRO A 287 11.48 16.26 6.40
C PRO A 287 12.53 15.30 6.98
N GLN A 288 12.38 15.00 8.25
CA GLN A 288 13.27 14.16 9.05
C GLN A 288 12.42 13.14 9.83
N TRP A 289 12.97 11.95 10.02
CA TRP A 289 12.43 11.02 11.00
C TRP A 289 12.60 11.63 12.40
N ASN A 290 11.59 11.46 13.25
CA ASN A 290 11.70 11.76 14.67
C ASN A 290 12.65 10.76 15.33
N GLU A 291 13.25 11.16 16.45
CA GLU A 291 14.27 10.35 17.13
C GLU A 291 13.75 8.94 17.47
N GLY A 292 14.50 7.91 17.05
CA GLY A 292 14.14 6.51 17.27
C GLY A 292 12.97 5.97 16.46
N MET A 293 12.39 6.76 15.54
CA MET A 293 11.16 6.38 14.82
C MET A 293 11.37 5.85 13.40
N LYS A 294 12.63 5.83 12.93
CA LYS A 294 13.01 5.25 11.63
C LYS A 294 12.65 3.74 11.60
N PRO A 295 12.03 3.24 10.52
CA PRO A 295 11.64 1.83 10.41
C PRO A 295 12.80 0.84 10.34
#